data_AF-A0AA39JXQ2-F1
#
_entry.id   AF-A0AA39JXQ2-F1
#
_cell.length_a   1.000
_cell.length_b   1.000
_cell.length_c   1.000
_cell.angle_alpha   90.00
_cell.angle_beta   90.00
_cell.angle_gamma   90.00
#
_symmetry.space_group_name_H-M   'P 1'
#
loop_
_entity.id
_entity.type
_entity.pdbx_description
1 polymer ?
#
loop_
_entity_poly.entity_id
_entity_poly.type
_entity_poly.pdbx_seq_one_letter_code
_entity_poly.pdbx_strand_id
1 'polypeptide(L)'
;MKFISGCFVTLSICALLAVASAPRRLSSEEIAIRDLASSKCARHVGEMQRRRIEKRAKELTKRDGTSTVTITTESPYYPEIQNETCILTPEVTTGPYIWPKSQTLRQDMTEDQAGIPLIVDIGVIDINTCEPMQNVLVDVWHCNATGSYSSFTKRDPNTPFEELLEQLNITLVPGVELDLHTDDTTFLRGMWPTNEEGVMEMKTIVPGYYVERAVHVHVQVHQDWVLQSNGTVLTDTTSSTGQFFLGEELSQYLMSLEPYSSHTEIERTTNDVDGIYQEEARNGWFPELAVVPMDGEDYANGVIGYITVGVDATSGV
;
A
#
# COMPACT_ATOMS: atom_id res chain seq x y z
N MET A 1 47.32 -22.29 -46.47
CA MET A 1 46.09 -21.65 -47.01
C MET A 1 44.90 -22.56 -46.76
N LYS A 2 44.06 -22.24 -45.78
CA LYS A 2 42.68 -22.70 -45.65
C LYS A 2 41.96 -21.67 -44.76
N PHE A 3 41.01 -20.96 -45.36
CA PHE A 3 40.11 -20.01 -44.73
C PHE A 3 39.02 -20.77 -43.95
N ILE A 4 38.73 -20.34 -42.72
CA ILE A 4 37.46 -20.57 -42.01
C ILE A 4 37.21 -19.27 -41.22
N SER A 5 36.54 -18.30 -41.83
CA SER A 5 35.10 -18.01 -41.70
C SER A 5 34.67 -17.80 -40.25
N GLY A 6 34.52 -16.53 -39.87
CA GLY A 6 34.09 -16.10 -38.56
C GLY A 6 32.61 -16.36 -38.28
N CYS A 7 32.29 -16.45 -37.00
CA CYS A 7 30.95 -16.32 -36.48
C CYS A 7 31.04 -15.27 -35.35
N PHE A 8 30.70 -14.02 -35.68
CA PHE A 8 30.44 -12.99 -34.69
C PHE A 8 29.05 -13.25 -34.13
N VAL A 9 28.97 -13.78 -32.91
CA VAL A 9 27.71 -13.80 -32.15
C VAL A 9 27.54 -12.39 -31.60
N THR A 10 26.73 -11.59 -32.27
CA THR A 10 26.24 -10.32 -31.74
C THR A 10 25.29 -10.64 -30.58
N LEU A 11 25.75 -10.39 -29.35
CA LEU A 11 24.90 -10.36 -28.16
C LEU A 11 23.90 -9.21 -28.34
N SER A 12 22.66 -9.54 -28.68
CA SER A 12 21.59 -8.55 -28.77
C SER A 12 21.18 -8.21 -27.34
N ILE A 13 21.64 -7.06 -26.85
CA ILE A 13 21.16 -6.45 -25.61
C ILE A 13 19.70 -6.08 -25.86
N CYS A 14 18.79 -6.93 -25.37
CA CYS A 14 17.38 -6.62 -25.35
C CYS A 14 17.17 -5.67 -24.17
N ALA A 15 17.19 -4.36 -24.46
CA ALA A 15 16.73 -3.36 -23.52
C ALA A 15 15.24 -3.65 -23.26
N LEU A 16 14.92 -4.18 -22.08
CA LEU A 16 13.56 -4.18 -21.58
C LEU A 16 13.18 -2.72 -21.37
N LEU A 17 12.37 -2.20 -22.28
CA LEU A 17 11.60 -0.98 -22.04
C LEU A 17 10.70 -1.29 -20.85
N ALA A 18 10.87 -0.54 -19.75
CA ALA A 18 9.95 -0.53 -18.64
C ALA A 18 8.54 -0.25 -19.17
N VAL A 19 7.73 -1.30 -19.27
CA VAL A 19 6.31 -1.17 -19.56
C VAL A 19 5.69 -0.75 -18.24
N ALA A 20 5.43 0.55 -18.10
CA ALA A 20 4.48 1.01 -17.10
C ALA A 20 3.17 0.25 -17.35
N SER A 21 2.71 -0.52 -16.37
CA SER A 21 1.44 -1.26 -16.43
C SER A 21 0.35 -0.33 -16.95
N ALA A 22 -0.25 -0.67 -18.10
CA ALA A 22 -1.24 0.20 -18.71
C ALA A 22 -2.44 0.33 -17.75
N PRO A 23 -2.80 1.54 -17.30
CA PRO A 23 -3.90 1.69 -16.34
C PRO A 23 -5.21 1.19 -16.95
N ARG A 24 -6.03 0.54 -16.13
CA ARG A 24 -7.40 0.12 -16.49
C ARG A 24 -8.14 1.28 -17.17
N ARG A 25 -8.75 1.01 -18.33
CA ARG A 25 -9.61 1.99 -19.00
C ARG A 25 -10.85 2.25 -18.14
N LEU A 26 -10.96 3.46 -17.63
CA LEU A 26 -12.12 3.94 -16.89
C LEU A 26 -13.34 3.99 -17.80
N SER A 27 -14.49 3.58 -17.27
CA SER A 27 -15.80 3.77 -17.87
C SER A 27 -16.18 5.25 -17.90
N SER A 28 -17.11 5.61 -18.78
CA SER A 28 -17.62 7.00 -18.86
C SER A 28 -18.25 7.48 -17.55
N GLU A 29 -18.81 6.56 -16.75
CA GLU A 29 -19.40 6.87 -15.45
C GLU A 29 -18.30 7.16 -14.41
N GLU A 30 -17.25 6.34 -14.35
CA GLU A 30 -16.08 6.59 -13.50
C GLU A 30 -15.39 7.92 -13.86
N ILE A 31 -15.26 8.23 -15.15
CA ILE A 31 -14.73 9.52 -15.63
C ILE A 31 -15.62 10.68 -15.15
N ALA A 32 -16.93 10.56 -15.28
CA ALA A 32 -17.85 11.61 -14.84
C ALA A 32 -17.83 11.82 -13.32
N ILE A 33 -17.69 10.75 -12.53
CA ILE A 33 -17.53 10.83 -11.07
C ILE A 33 -16.20 11.50 -10.70
N ARG A 34 -15.10 11.13 -11.38
CA ARG A 34 -13.79 11.78 -11.19
C ARG A 34 -13.85 13.26 -11.56
N ASP A 35 -14.49 13.62 -12.67
CA ASP A 35 -14.66 15.00 -13.09
C ASP A 35 -15.49 15.79 -12.07
N LEU A 36 -16.55 15.18 -11.53
CA LEU A 36 -17.38 15.81 -10.49
C LEU A 36 -16.61 16.00 -9.18
N ALA A 37 -15.87 15.00 -8.72
CA ALA A 37 -15.04 15.08 -7.52
C ALA A 37 -13.92 16.11 -7.69
N SER A 38 -13.24 16.09 -8.83
CA SER A 38 -12.22 17.07 -9.21
C SER A 38 -12.81 18.48 -9.31
N SER A 39 -14.05 18.64 -9.77
CA SER A 39 -14.72 19.95 -9.85
C SER A 39 -14.99 20.59 -8.49
N LYS A 40 -15.32 19.78 -7.47
CA LYS A 40 -15.49 20.26 -6.08
C LYS A 40 -14.18 20.78 -5.48
N CYS A 41 -13.08 20.10 -5.82
CA CYS A 41 -11.77 20.41 -5.30
C CYS A 41 -10.91 21.27 -6.25
N ALA A 42 -11.37 21.61 -7.45
CA ALA A 42 -10.56 22.21 -8.51
C ALA A 42 -9.81 23.48 -8.07
N ARG A 43 -10.45 24.33 -7.25
CA ARG A 43 -9.82 25.53 -6.70
C ARG A 43 -8.68 25.18 -5.73
N HIS A 44 -8.91 24.24 -4.82
CA HIS A 44 -7.92 23.81 -3.83
C HIS A 44 -6.79 23.01 -4.48
N VAL A 45 -7.09 22.14 -5.45
CA VAL A 45 -6.09 21.42 -6.25
C VAL A 45 -5.19 22.40 -7.02
N GLY A 46 -5.75 23.44 -7.64
CA GLY A 46 -4.96 24.49 -8.28
C GLY A 46 -4.10 25.30 -7.31
N GLU A 47 -4.60 25.56 -6.09
CA GLU A 47 -3.83 26.22 -5.02
C GLU A 47 -2.71 25.33 -4.48
N MET A 48 -2.98 24.03 -4.29
CA MET A 48 -1.97 23.03 -3.96
C MET A 48 -0.90 22.99 -5.05
N GLN A 49 -1.27 22.85 -6.32
CA GLN A 49 -0.32 22.81 -7.43
C GLN A 49 0.53 24.07 -7.50
N ARG A 50 -0.05 25.25 -7.20
CA ARG A 50 0.72 26.50 -7.08
C ARG A 50 1.69 26.47 -5.90
N ARG A 51 1.25 26.03 -4.71
CA ARG A 51 2.13 25.86 -3.53
C ARG A 51 3.27 24.88 -3.84
N ARG A 52 3.01 23.78 -4.55
CA ARG A 52 4.02 22.80 -5.01
C ARG A 52 5.05 23.45 -5.93
N ILE A 53 4.62 24.21 -6.93
CA ILE A 53 5.52 24.93 -7.83
C ILE A 53 6.38 25.95 -7.06
N GLU A 54 5.78 26.69 -6.12
CA GLU A 54 6.50 27.65 -5.27
C GLU A 54 7.50 26.98 -4.31
N LYS A 55 7.14 25.82 -3.73
CA LYS A 55 8.02 25.03 -2.85
C LYS A 55 9.17 24.42 -3.63
N ARG A 56 8.91 23.80 -4.79
CA ARG A 56 9.94 23.28 -5.71
C ARG A 56 10.91 24.38 -6.16
N ALA A 57 10.42 25.60 -6.40
CA ALA A 57 11.28 26.75 -6.70
C ALA A 57 12.13 27.20 -5.49
N LYS A 58 11.62 27.07 -4.26
CA LYS A 58 12.35 27.38 -3.02
C LYS A 58 13.37 26.29 -2.63
N GLU A 59 13.09 25.01 -2.89
CA GLU A 59 13.99 23.89 -2.60
C GLU A 59 15.19 23.85 -3.55
N LEU A 60 14.99 24.24 -4.82
CA LEU A 60 16.09 24.49 -5.76
C LEU A 60 17.07 25.59 -5.30
N THR A 61 16.73 26.37 -4.26
CA THR A 61 17.52 27.52 -3.80
C THR A 61 18.05 27.41 -2.36
N LYS A 62 17.86 26.30 -1.65
CA LYS A 62 18.36 26.14 -0.27
C LYS A 62 19.19 24.85 -0.07
N ARG A 63 20.49 25.02 0.18
CA ARG A 63 21.28 24.12 1.04
C ARG A 63 21.67 24.89 2.30
N ASP A 64 21.43 24.25 3.43
CA ASP A 64 22.18 24.32 4.70
C ASP A 64 21.28 24.55 5.93
N GLY A 65 21.56 23.82 7.02
CA GLY A 65 21.05 24.11 8.37
C GLY A 65 20.48 22.95 9.18
N THR A 66 21.31 22.43 10.08
CA THR A 66 21.15 21.45 11.18
C THR A 66 19.98 21.65 12.15
N SER A 67 19.42 20.53 12.62
CA SER A 67 18.60 20.41 13.84
C SER A 67 19.14 19.30 14.74
N THR A 68 19.10 19.51 16.06
CA THR A 68 19.58 18.61 17.11
C THR A 68 18.43 18.08 17.96
N VAL A 69 17.64 17.17 17.38
CA VAL A 69 17.04 15.96 17.98
C VAL A 69 16.79 15.02 16.80
N THR A 70 17.41 13.84 16.76
CA THR A 70 17.29 12.92 15.62
C THR A 70 16.21 11.88 15.93
N ILE A 71 14.96 12.20 15.58
CA ILE A 71 14.04 11.15 15.13
C ILE A 71 14.48 10.89 13.70
N THR A 72 15.07 9.72 13.43
CA THR A 72 15.53 9.36 12.08
C THR A 72 14.31 8.99 11.24
N THR A 73 13.51 9.97 10.87
CA THR A 73 12.44 9.81 9.88
C THR A 73 13.08 9.91 8.51
N GLU A 74 12.98 8.85 7.70
CA GLU A 74 13.35 8.97 6.29
C GLU A 74 12.26 9.78 5.58
N SER A 75 12.68 10.69 4.69
CA SER A 75 11.75 11.49 3.91
C SER A 75 11.13 10.61 2.84
N PRO A 76 9.80 10.64 2.66
CA PRO A 76 9.14 9.92 1.58
C PRO A 76 9.79 10.16 0.22
N TYR A 77 9.89 9.11 -0.60
CA TYR A 77 10.34 9.22 -1.99
C TYR A 77 9.45 10.19 -2.79
N TYR A 78 8.13 10.13 -2.57
CA TYR A 78 7.14 11.10 -3.00
C TYR A 78 6.82 12.05 -1.84
N PRO A 79 7.53 13.19 -1.71
CA PRO A 79 7.38 14.08 -0.56
C PRO A 79 6.03 14.81 -0.51
N GLU A 80 5.19 14.66 -1.54
CA GLU A 80 3.92 15.36 -1.72
C GLU A 80 2.88 14.40 -2.31
N ILE A 81 1.60 14.73 -2.15
CA ILE A 81 0.52 13.91 -2.70
C ILE A 81 0.52 13.93 -4.24
N GLN A 82 0.58 12.78 -4.92
CA GLN A 82 0.71 12.76 -6.38
C GLN A 82 -0.61 12.87 -7.14
N ASN A 83 -1.75 12.45 -6.55
CA ASN A 83 -3.03 12.47 -7.25
C ASN A 83 -3.66 13.87 -7.34
N GLU A 84 -4.22 14.18 -8.50
CA GLU A 84 -4.99 15.42 -8.76
C GLU A 84 -6.49 15.28 -8.43
N THR A 85 -6.93 14.08 -8.06
CA THR A 85 -8.33 13.78 -7.73
C THR A 85 -8.52 13.64 -6.23
N CYS A 86 -9.57 14.26 -5.70
CA CYS A 86 -9.97 14.19 -4.30
C CYS A 86 -11.26 13.37 -4.18
N ILE A 87 -11.10 12.05 -4.08
CA ILE A 87 -12.20 11.08 -4.10
C ILE A 87 -12.15 10.29 -2.80
N LEU A 88 -13.32 10.06 -2.19
CA LEU A 88 -13.45 9.23 -1.01
C LEU A 88 -13.02 7.80 -1.33
N THR A 89 -12.04 7.29 -0.59
CA THR A 89 -11.68 5.88 -0.62
C THR A 89 -12.86 5.06 -0.08
N PRO A 90 -13.32 4.02 -0.78
CA PRO A 90 -14.36 3.14 -0.27
C PRO A 90 -13.94 2.45 1.04
N GLU A 91 -14.90 2.23 1.92
CA GLU A 91 -14.67 1.44 3.14
C GLU A 91 -14.86 -0.04 2.83
N VAL A 92 -13.86 -0.86 3.16
CA VAL A 92 -13.96 -2.32 3.10
C VAL A 92 -13.56 -2.96 4.42
N THR A 93 -13.61 -4.30 4.46
CA THR A 93 -13.29 -5.09 5.64
C THR A 93 -11.83 -4.96 6.08
N THR A 94 -11.60 -4.97 7.40
CA THR A 94 -10.27 -5.22 8.01
C THR A 94 -9.76 -6.64 7.74
N GLY A 95 -10.64 -7.52 7.26
CA GLY A 95 -10.33 -8.92 7.09
C GLY A 95 -10.14 -9.66 8.43
N PRO A 96 -9.91 -10.98 8.38
CA PRO A 96 -9.85 -11.82 9.56
C PRO A 96 -8.48 -11.83 10.25
N TYR A 97 -7.46 -11.21 9.64
CA TYR A 97 -6.06 -11.25 10.08
C TYR A 97 -5.58 -9.92 10.66
N ILE A 98 -6.45 -9.24 11.41
CA ILE A 98 -6.11 -8.06 12.21
C ILE A 98 -5.90 -8.47 13.66
N TRP A 99 -4.81 -7.99 14.27
CA TRP A 99 -4.53 -8.16 15.69
C TRP A 99 -3.93 -6.85 16.20
N PRO A 100 -4.74 -5.93 16.75
CA PRO A 100 -4.30 -4.57 17.06
C PRO A 100 -3.08 -4.50 17.99
N LYS A 101 -2.85 -5.50 18.84
CA LYS A 101 -1.69 -5.54 19.75
C LYS A 101 -0.35 -5.82 19.06
N SER A 102 -0.36 -6.29 17.81
CA SER A 102 0.86 -6.46 17.00
C SER A 102 1.25 -5.20 16.24
N GLN A 103 0.36 -4.22 16.19
CA GLN A 103 0.62 -2.95 15.53
C GLN A 103 1.56 -2.11 16.38
N THR A 104 2.58 -1.57 15.71
CA THR A 104 3.70 -0.93 16.39
C THR A 104 4.15 0.27 15.59
N LEU A 105 4.56 1.31 16.31
CA LEU A 105 5.02 2.56 15.69
C LEU A 105 6.43 2.36 15.09
N ARG A 106 6.50 2.15 13.78
CA ARG A 106 7.75 1.91 13.05
C ARG A 106 7.59 2.31 11.58
N GLN A 107 8.68 2.78 10.97
CA GLN A 107 8.72 3.15 9.55
C GLN A 107 9.30 2.02 8.67
N ASP A 108 9.82 0.96 9.28
CA ASP A 108 10.23 -0.29 8.63
C ASP A 108 9.57 -1.46 9.34
N MET A 109 8.67 -2.13 8.64
CA MET A 109 7.91 -3.27 9.13
C MET A 109 8.39 -4.61 8.57
N THR A 110 9.50 -4.63 7.83
CA THR A 110 10.01 -5.83 7.15
C THR A 110 10.39 -6.95 8.13
N GLU A 111 11.02 -6.56 9.25
CA GLU A 111 11.66 -7.48 10.20
C GLU A 111 12.61 -8.48 9.50
N ASP A 112 12.33 -9.78 9.62
CA ASP A 112 13.13 -10.88 9.10
C ASP A 112 12.54 -11.51 7.82
N GLN A 113 11.49 -10.90 7.25
CA GLN A 113 10.77 -11.50 6.13
C GLN A 113 11.54 -11.36 4.82
N ALA A 114 11.63 -12.47 4.09
CA ALA A 114 12.21 -12.50 2.75
C ALA A 114 11.18 -12.07 1.70
N GLY A 115 11.61 -11.26 0.75
CA GLY A 115 10.80 -10.78 -0.35
C GLY A 115 11.50 -9.68 -1.15
N ILE A 116 10.84 -9.22 -2.20
CA ILE A 116 11.29 -8.06 -2.97
C ILE A 116 11.00 -6.80 -2.15
N PRO A 117 12.00 -5.93 -1.88
CA PRO A 117 11.78 -4.72 -1.09
C PRO A 117 10.70 -3.82 -1.68
N LEU A 118 9.84 -3.28 -0.83
CA LEU A 118 8.79 -2.34 -1.18
C LEU A 118 8.87 -1.12 -0.27
N ILE A 119 9.00 0.07 -0.86
CA ILE A 119 8.76 1.34 -0.18
C ILE A 119 7.37 1.80 -0.61
N VAL A 120 6.47 2.03 0.36
CA VAL A 120 5.12 2.54 0.08
C VAL A 120 4.97 3.92 0.66
N ASP A 121 4.66 4.87 -0.22
CA ASP A 121 4.24 6.21 0.15
C ASP A 121 2.71 6.33 0.10
N ILE A 122 2.10 6.68 1.23
CA ILE A 122 0.66 6.85 1.38
C ILE A 122 0.38 8.32 1.68
N GLY A 123 -0.23 9.00 0.71
CA GLY A 123 -0.79 10.33 0.89
C GLY A 123 -2.20 10.27 1.48
N VAL A 124 -2.49 11.08 2.48
CA VAL A 124 -3.82 11.18 3.08
C VAL A 124 -4.38 12.59 2.86
N ILE A 125 -5.58 12.66 2.27
CA ILE A 125 -6.26 13.91 1.95
C ILE A 125 -7.67 13.92 2.55
N ASP A 126 -8.08 15.04 3.15
CA ASP A 126 -9.47 15.21 3.57
C ASP A 126 -10.33 15.58 2.36
N ILE A 127 -11.36 14.80 2.08
CA ILE A 127 -12.22 14.99 0.90
C ILE A 127 -13.08 16.26 0.96
N ASN A 128 -13.29 16.81 2.15
CA ASN A 128 -14.14 17.98 2.34
C ASN A 128 -13.37 19.28 2.09
N THR A 129 -12.10 19.32 2.51
CA THR A 129 -11.23 20.49 2.36
C THR A 129 -10.28 20.36 1.17
N CYS A 130 -10.02 19.13 0.72
CA CYS A 130 -9.03 18.78 -0.29
C CYS A 130 -7.61 19.22 0.11
N GLU A 131 -7.32 19.28 1.41
CA GLU A 131 -6.00 19.59 1.97
C GLU A 131 -5.36 18.31 2.55
N PRO A 132 -4.02 18.20 2.55
CA PRO A 132 -3.34 17.06 3.15
C PRO A 132 -3.60 16.96 4.66
N MET A 133 -3.82 15.74 5.15
CA MET A 133 -4.04 15.48 6.57
C MET A 133 -2.70 15.22 7.26
N GLN A 134 -2.26 16.17 8.08
CA GLN A 134 -1.00 16.09 8.82
C GLN A 134 -1.16 15.34 10.14
N ASN A 135 -0.13 14.60 10.54
CA ASN A 135 -0.06 13.89 11.83
C ASN A 135 -1.22 12.90 12.07
N VAL A 136 -1.84 12.39 11.01
CA VAL A 136 -2.77 11.25 11.13
C VAL A 136 -1.98 9.96 11.09
N LEU A 137 -2.39 8.96 11.85
CA LEU A 137 -1.68 7.69 11.93
C LEU A 137 -2.17 6.76 10.83
N VAL A 138 -1.25 6.29 10.01
CA VAL A 138 -1.53 5.28 8.98
C VAL A 138 -1.06 3.93 9.49
N ASP A 139 -1.99 3.01 9.67
CA ASP A 139 -1.76 1.62 10.05
C ASP A 139 -1.75 0.74 8.81
N VAL A 140 -0.75 -0.12 8.67
CA VAL A 140 -0.51 -0.96 7.50
C VAL A 140 -0.21 -2.38 7.93
N TRP A 141 -0.83 -3.36 7.26
CA TRP A 141 -0.46 -4.77 7.40
C TRP A 141 -0.66 -5.57 6.13
N HIS A 142 0.14 -6.61 5.93
CA HIS A 142 -0.05 -7.58 4.85
C HIS A 142 0.57 -8.94 5.16
N CYS A 143 0.29 -9.93 4.32
CA CYS A 143 0.92 -11.24 4.40
C CYS A 143 2.36 -11.22 3.89
N ASN A 144 3.15 -12.20 4.29
CA ASN A 144 4.49 -12.41 3.73
C ASN A 144 4.42 -12.95 2.29
N ALA A 145 5.58 -13.22 1.71
CA ALA A 145 5.70 -13.67 0.32
C ALA A 145 4.95 -14.98 -0.02
N THR A 146 4.61 -15.79 0.98
CA THR A 146 3.87 -17.06 0.83
C THR A 146 2.49 -17.02 1.50
N GLY A 147 1.92 -15.83 1.69
CA GLY A 147 0.54 -15.66 2.14
C GLY A 147 0.29 -15.73 3.65
N SER A 148 1.31 -15.99 4.47
CA SER A 148 1.15 -16.08 5.93
C SER A 148 1.16 -14.71 6.60
N TYR A 149 0.28 -14.50 7.58
CA TYR A 149 0.23 -13.29 8.40
C TYR A 149 0.94 -13.49 9.74
N SER A 150 1.67 -12.46 10.18
CA SER A 150 2.15 -12.39 11.57
C SER A 150 0.98 -12.33 12.54
N SER A 151 1.19 -12.80 13.77
CA SER A 151 0.17 -13.15 14.77
C SER A 151 -0.72 -14.35 14.42
N PHE A 152 -0.66 -14.88 13.19
CA PHE A 152 -1.50 -15.99 12.71
C PHE A 152 -0.66 -17.11 12.08
N THR A 153 0.60 -17.28 12.49
CA THR A 153 1.57 -18.18 11.81
C THR A 153 1.20 -19.66 11.85
N LYS A 154 0.25 -20.06 12.71
CA LYS A 154 -0.29 -21.43 12.76
C LYS A 154 -1.60 -21.59 11.98
N ARG A 155 -2.02 -20.57 11.23
CA ARG A 155 -3.16 -20.63 10.30
C ARG A 155 -2.61 -20.90 8.90
N ASP A 156 -3.17 -21.90 8.24
CA ASP A 156 -2.80 -22.21 6.86
C ASP A 156 -3.39 -21.13 5.93
N PRO A 157 -2.55 -20.35 5.21
CA PRO A 157 -3.03 -19.32 4.28
C PRO A 157 -3.80 -19.90 3.08
N ASN A 158 -3.75 -21.22 2.88
CA ASN A 158 -4.40 -21.90 1.76
C ASN A 158 -5.78 -22.47 2.13
N THR A 159 -6.19 -22.39 3.40
CA THR A 159 -7.51 -22.86 3.85
C THR A 159 -8.54 -21.74 3.71
N PRO A 160 -9.63 -21.93 2.93
CA PRO A 160 -10.70 -20.95 2.83
C PRO A 160 -11.25 -20.56 4.20
N PHE A 161 -11.65 -19.29 4.36
CA PHE A 161 -12.00 -18.76 5.67
C PHE A 161 -13.20 -19.50 6.32
N GLU A 162 -14.21 -19.86 5.53
CA GLU A 162 -15.36 -20.63 6.01
C GLU A 162 -14.95 -22.02 6.52
N GLU A 163 -14.02 -22.68 5.83
CA GLU A 163 -13.48 -23.98 6.24
C GLU A 163 -12.65 -23.84 7.52
N LEU A 164 -11.84 -22.78 7.64
CA LEU A 164 -11.08 -22.52 8.87
C LEU A 164 -12.01 -22.36 10.08
N LEU A 165 -13.13 -21.66 9.94
CA LEU A 165 -14.11 -21.51 11.02
C LEU A 165 -14.74 -22.84 11.41
N GLU A 166 -15.05 -23.71 10.43
CA GLU A 166 -15.55 -25.06 10.69
C GLU A 166 -14.51 -25.90 11.44
N GLN A 167 -13.25 -25.90 10.98
CA GLN A 167 -12.15 -26.64 11.62
C GLN A 167 -11.92 -26.20 13.08
N LEU A 168 -12.16 -24.92 13.39
CA LEU A 168 -12.05 -24.36 14.74
C LEU A 168 -13.35 -24.46 15.55
N ASN A 169 -14.44 -24.94 14.96
CA ASN A 169 -15.75 -25.01 15.56
C ASN A 169 -16.22 -23.64 16.10
N ILE A 170 -16.00 -22.59 15.30
CA ILE A 170 -16.38 -21.21 15.58
C ILE A 170 -17.61 -20.84 14.75
N THR A 171 -18.61 -20.24 15.39
CA THR A 171 -19.75 -19.61 14.71
C THR A 171 -19.62 -18.10 14.83
N LEU A 172 -19.70 -17.39 13.70
CA LEU A 172 -19.69 -15.94 13.70
C LEU A 172 -20.95 -15.40 14.38
N VAL A 173 -20.76 -14.53 15.37
CA VAL A 173 -21.84 -13.82 16.04
C VAL A 173 -21.73 -12.34 15.68
N PRO A 174 -22.78 -11.73 15.09
CA PRO A 174 -22.75 -10.32 14.76
C PRO A 174 -22.41 -9.44 15.97
N GLY A 175 -21.45 -8.53 15.81
CA GLY A 175 -21.01 -7.61 16.86
C GLY A 175 -20.05 -8.20 17.89
N VAL A 176 -19.61 -9.45 17.72
CA VAL A 176 -18.52 -10.03 18.53
C VAL A 176 -17.24 -10.01 17.70
N GLU A 177 -16.19 -9.40 18.26
CA GLU A 177 -14.87 -9.38 17.65
C GLU A 177 -14.32 -10.81 17.57
N LEU A 178 -13.95 -11.22 16.36
CA LEU A 178 -13.35 -12.52 16.12
C LEU A 178 -11.85 -12.41 16.32
N ASP A 179 -11.33 -13.23 17.22
CA ASP A 179 -9.90 -13.35 17.47
C ASP A 179 -9.39 -14.73 17.06
N LEU A 180 -8.54 -14.77 16.02
CA LEU A 180 -7.93 -15.99 15.49
C LEU A 180 -6.41 -16.07 15.71
N HIS A 181 -5.80 -15.17 16.48
CA HIS A 181 -4.33 -15.16 16.64
C HIS A 181 -3.79 -16.49 17.21
N THR A 182 -2.52 -16.76 16.93
CA THR A 182 -1.85 -18.02 17.30
C THR A 182 -0.49 -17.82 17.97
N ASP A 183 0.03 -16.60 17.94
CA ASP A 183 1.35 -16.19 18.41
C ASP A 183 1.45 -14.65 18.46
N ASP A 184 2.60 -14.15 18.91
CA ASP A 184 2.87 -12.73 19.11
C ASP A 184 3.82 -12.14 18.04
N THR A 185 3.95 -12.78 16.87
CA THR A 185 4.81 -12.24 15.80
C THR A 185 4.24 -10.93 15.24
N THR A 186 5.12 -10.02 14.79
CA THR A 186 4.74 -8.67 14.36
C THR A 186 5.21 -8.27 12.97
N PHE A 187 5.86 -9.18 12.22
CA PHE A 187 6.40 -8.83 10.91
C PHE A 187 5.30 -8.31 9.97
N LEU A 188 5.66 -7.38 9.09
CA LEU A 188 4.80 -6.80 8.06
C LEU A 188 3.54 -6.11 8.63
N ARG A 189 3.70 -5.53 9.82
CA ARG A 189 2.72 -4.73 10.54
C ARG A 189 3.39 -3.49 11.09
N GLY A 190 2.84 -2.31 10.80
CA GLY A 190 3.46 -1.06 11.18
C GLY A 190 2.50 0.12 11.08
N MET A 191 2.69 1.06 11.99
CA MET A 191 1.97 2.33 11.99
C MET A 191 2.98 3.48 11.92
N TRP A 192 2.68 4.50 11.12
CA TRP A 192 3.49 5.70 11.07
C TRP A 192 2.63 6.95 10.78
N PRO A 193 2.90 8.10 11.42
CA PRO A 193 2.13 9.30 11.18
C PRO A 193 2.51 9.96 9.86
N THR A 194 1.55 10.63 9.23
CA THR A 194 1.81 11.49 8.07
C THR A 194 2.59 12.74 8.47
N ASN A 195 3.42 13.22 7.54
CA ASN A 195 4.19 14.46 7.70
C ASN A 195 3.35 15.73 7.42
N GLU A 196 4.01 16.89 7.35
CA GLU A 196 3.38 18.19 7.05
C GLU A 196 2.71 18.25 5.65
N GLU A 197 3.08 17.35 4.74
CA GLU A 197 2.48 17.24 3.40
C GLU A 197 1.42 16.13 3.33
N GLY A 198 1.04 15.56 4.47
CA GLY A 198 0.07 14.48 4.57
C GLY A 198 0.57 13.15 3.99
N VAL A 199 1.89 12.94 3.91
CA VAL A 199 2.47 11.70 3.38
C VAL A 199 3.14 10.89 4.49
N MET A 200 2.88 9.59 4.49
CA MET A 200 3.56 8.56 5.29
C MET A 200 4.38 7.68 4.34
N GLU A 201 5.62 7.33 4.71
CA GLU A 201 6.43 6.32 4.01
C GLU A 201 6.60 5.09 4.91
N MET A 202 6.42 3.89 4.35
CA MET A 202 6.63 2.61 5.02
C MET A 202 7.57 1.71 4.21
N LYS A 203 8.57 1.13 4.86
CA LYS A 203 9.42 0.07 4.28
C LYS A 203 8.88 -1.31 4.63
N THR A 204 8.80 -2.17 3.64
CA THR A 204 8.31 -3.54 3.74
C THR A 204 8.82 -4.39 2.56
N ILE A 205 8.16 -5.53 2.29
CA ILE A 205 8.31 -6.33 1.07
C ILE A 205 7.01 -6.33 0.28
N VAL A 206 7.09 -6.63 -1.02
CA VAL A 206 5.92 -6.94 -1.83
C VAL A 206 5.16 -8.11 -1.17
N PRO A 207 3.84 -7.98 -0.90
CA PRO A 207 3.06 -9.08 -0.32
C PRO A 207 2.94 -10.26 -1.28
N GLY A 208 2.82 -11.46 -0.73
CA GLY A 208 2.39 -12.63 -1.48
C GLY A 208 0.87 -12.63 -1.69
N TYR A 209 0.31 -13.82 -1.82
CA TYR A 209 -1.13 -14.02 -1.89
C TYR A 209 -1.55 -15.18 -0.98
N TYR A 210 -2.82 -15.22 -0.64
CA TYR A 210 -3.43 -16.32 0.08
C TYR A 210 -4.78 -16.64 -0.56
N VAL A 211 -5.40 -17.74 -0.14
CA VAL A 211 -6.60 -18.28 -0.79
C VAL A 211 -7.68 -17.20 -0.98
N GLU A 212 -8.31 -17.21 -2.16
CA GLU A 212 -9.41 -16.31 -2.57
C GLU A 212 -9.07 -14.82 -2.70
N ARG A 213 -7.80 -14.42 -2.51
CA ARG A 213 -7.42 -13.01 -2.47
C ARG A 213 -6.32 -12.67 -3.47
N ALA A 214 -6.45 -11.51 -4.11
CA ALA A 214 -5.42 -10.91 -4.92
C ALA A 214 -4.28 -10.35 -4.06
N VAL A 215 -3.17 -9.92 -4.67
CA VAL A 215 -2.02 -9.34 -3.95
C VAL A 215 -2.42 -7.95 -3.43
N HIS A 216 -2.44 -7.79 -2.11
CA HIS A 216 -2.93 -6.57 -1.46
C HIS A 216 -2.18 -6.24 -0.17
N VAL A 217 -2.34 -4.99 0.24
CA VAL A 217 -1.94 -4.46 1.54
C VAL A 217 -3.13 -3.78 2.17
N HIS A 218 -3.38 -4.05 3.44
CA HIS A 218 -4.40 -3.37 4.19
C HIS A 218 -3.90 -2.03 4.72
N VAL A 219 -4.82 -1.08 4.84
CA VAL A 219 -4.56 0.25 5.41
C VAL A 219 -5.72 0.71 6.29
N GLN A 220 -5.39 1.32 7.43
CA GLN A 220 -6.31 2.14 8.20
C GLN A 220 -5.72 3.52 8.45
N VAL A 221 -6.59 4.52 8.49
CA VAL A 221 -6.22 5.89 8.86
C VAL A 221 -6.93 6.25 10.15
N HIS A 222 -6.17 6.65 11.17
CA HIS A 222 -6.69 7.15 12.44
C HIS A 222 -6.39 8.64 12.57
N GLN A 223 -7.42 9.45 12.79
CA GLN A 223 -7.28 10.90 12.92
C GLN A 223 -6.51 11.28 14.17
N ASP A 224 -6.92 10.72 15.31
CA ASP A 224 -6.34 11.00 16.61
C ASP A 224 -5.62 9.77 17.16
N TRP A 225 -4.41 9.99 17.66
CA TRP A 225 -3.60 8.96 18.26
C TRP A 225 -2.71 9.51 19.38
N VAL A 226 -2.37 8.65 20.34
CA VAL A 226 -1.49 8.96 21.47
C VAL A 226 -0.50 7.83 21.67
N LEU A 227 0.79 8.16 21.66
CA LEU A 227 1.83 7.25 22.12
C LEU A 227 1.86 7.22 23.64
N GLN A 228 1.56 6.07 24.22
CA GLN A 228 1.61 5.86 25.66
C GLN A 228 3.04 5.64 26.16
N SER A 229 3.26 5.84 27.46
CA SER A 229 4.58 5.70 28.11
C SER A 229 5.13 4.26 28.11
N ASN A 230 4.28 3.27 27.95
CA ASN A 230 4.63 1.85 27.79
C ASN A 230 4.97 1.49 26.32
N GLY A 231 4.93 2.45 25.40
CA GLY A 231 5.21 2.25 23.97
C GLY A 231 4.02 1.78 23.13
N THR A 232 2.83 1.57 23.71
CA THR A 232 1.63 1.23 22.92
C THR A 232 0.97 2.48 22.34
N VAL A 233 0.33 2.33 21.19
CA VAL A 233 -0.42 3.40 20.55
C VAL A 233 -1.90 3.24 20.89
N LEU A 234 -2.52 4.32 21.35
CA LEU A 234 -3.98 4.43 21.37
C LEU A 234 -4.43 5.20 20.14
N THR A 235 -5.44 4.69 19.47
CA THR A 235 -6.17 5.37 18.39
C THR A 235 -7.61 5.57 18.84
N ASP A 236 -8.21 6.69 18.47
CA ASP A 236 -9.63 6.93 18.73
C ASP A 236 -10.44 6.48 17.50
N THR A 237 -10.79 7.42 16.62
CA THR A 237 -11.63 7.13 15.46
C THR A 237 -10.82 6.67 14.25
N THR A 238 -11.05 5.41 13.84
CA THR A 238 -10.68 4.95 12.49
C THR A 238 -11.54 5.69 11.48
N SER A 239 -10.88 6.51 10.67
CA SER A 239 -11.51 7.38 9.68
C SER A 239 -11.58 6.75 8.30
N SER A 240 -10.74 5.74 8.05
CA SER A 240 -10.88 4.88 6.89
C SER A 240 -10.29 3.49 7.10
N THR A 241 -10.93 2.48 6.54
CA THR A 241 -10.43 1.11 6.39
C THR A 241 -10.47 0.70 4.92
N GLY A 242 -9.29 0.45 4.36
CA GLY A 242 -9.13 0.13 2.96
C GLY A 242 -8.08 -0.94 2.69
N GLN A 243 -7.93 -1.26 1.41
CA GLN A 243 -6.93 -2.15 0.85
C GLN A 243 -6.45 -1.58 -0.48
N PHE A 244 -5.14 -1.67 -0.73
CA PHE A 244 -4.56 -1.34 -2.01
C PHE A 244 -3.83 -2.53 -2.61
N PHE A 245 -3.76 -2.55 -3.94
CA PHE A 245 -3.37 -3.68 -4.75
C PHE A 245 -2.21 -3.31 -5.68
N LEU A 246 -1.56 -4.33 -6.21
CA LEU A 246 -0.63 -4.18 -7.32
C LEU A 246 -1.33 -4.43 -8.65
N GLY A 247 -0.92 -3.70 -9.69
CA GLY A 247 -1.42 -3.92 -11.05
C GLY A 247 -1.14 -5.36 -11.51
N GLU A 248 -2.11 -5.98 -12.18
CA GLU A 248 -2.11 -7.42 -12.47
C GLU A 248 -0.85 -7.90 -13.24
N GLU A 249 -0.38 -7.14 -14.23
CA GLU A 249 0.84 -7.48 -14.98
C GLU A 249 2.08 -7.50 -14.09
N LEU A 250 2.21 -6.53 -13.17
CA LEU A 250 3.31 -6.48 -12.22
C LEU A 250 3.19 -7.62 -11.20
N SER A 251 1.99 -7.86 -10.66
CA SER A 251 1.72 -8.97 -9.74
C SER A 251 2.13 -10.30 -10.36
N GLN A 252 1.74 -10.57 -11.61
CA GLN A 252 2.14 -11.80 -12.31
C GLN A 252 3.66 -11.94 -12.43
N TYR A 253 4.35 -10.85 -12.76
CA TYR A 253 5.81 -10.86 -12.87
C TYR A 253 6.49 -11.12 -11.52
N LEU A 254 6.13 -10.37 -10.47
CA LEU A 254 6.76 -10.49 -9.16
C LEU A 254 6.49 -11.85 -8.50
N MET A 255 5.28 -12.39 -8.66
CA MET A 255 4.94 -13.72 -8.12
C MET A 255 5.65 -14.86 -8.85
N SER A 256 6.28 -14.60 -10.01
CA SER A 256 7.12 -15.59 -10.71
C SER A 256 8.57 -15.66 -10.21
N LEU A 257 8.94 -14.78 -9.27
CA LEU A 257 10.28 -14.68 -8.70
C LEU A 257 10.33 -15.35 -7.31
N GLU A 258 11.52 -15.75 -6.87
CA GLU A 258 11.71 -16.23 -5.49
C GLU A 258 11.60 -15.06 -4.49
N PRO A 259 11.08 -15.28 -3.27
CA PRO A 259 10.55 -16.55 -2.75
C PRO A 259 9.09 -16.85 -3.15
N TYR A 260 8.42 -15.95 -3.87
CA TYR A 260 7.00 -16.05 -4.21
C TYR A 260 6.66 -17.28 -5.06
N SER A 261 7.52 -17.61 -6.02
CA SER A 261 7.38 -18.79 -6.90
C SER A 261 7.38 -20.13 -6.16
N SER A 262 7.74 -20.15 -4.87
CA SER A 262 7.71 -21.36 -4.05
C SER A 262 6.31 -21.71 -3.53
N HIS A 263 5.38 -20.74 -3.48
CA HIS A 263 3.99 -20.96 -3.08
C HIS A 263 3.21 -21.54 -4.26
N THR A 264 2.91 -22.84 -4.22
CA THR A 264 2.36 -23.61 -5.35
C THR A 264 1.10 -24.40 -4.99
N GLU A 265 0.69 -24.36 -3.74
CA GLU A 265 -0.42 -25.10 -3.16
C GLU A 265 -1.79 -24.60 -3.66
N ILE A 266 -1.86 -23.34 -4.08
CA ILE A 266 -3.07 -22.69 -4.58
C ILE A 266 -2.76 -21.80 -5.79
N GLU A 267 -3.77 -21.66 -6.66
CA GLU A 267 -3.75 -20.68 -7.74
C GLU A 267 -4.07 -19.29 -7.20
N ARG A 268 -3.31 -18.28 -7.63
CA ARG A 268 -3.53 -16.89 -7.23
C ARG A 268 -4.83 -16.36 -7.81
N THR A 269 -5.64 -15.69 -6.98
CA THR A 269 -6.78 -14.90 -7.44
C THR A 269 -6.31 -13.59 -8.07
N THR A 270 -6.83 -13.27 -9.25
CA THR A 270 -6.50 -12.03 -9.99
C THR A 270 -7.37 -10.87 -9.53
N ASN A 271 -6.93 -9.62 -9.77
CA ASN A 271 -7.67 -8.42 -9.34
C ASN A 271 -9.12 -8.38 -9.91
N ASP A 272 -9.33 -8.88 -11.12
CA ASP A 272 -10.66 -8.92 -11.76
C ASP A 272 -11.61 -9.96 -11.17
N VAL A 273 -11.09 -10.92 -10.40
CA VAL A 273 -11.86 -11.97 -9.71
C VAL A 273 -12.05 -11.66 -8.22
N ASP A 274 -11.11 -10.97 -7.58
CA ASP A 274 -11.18 -10.62 -6.15
C ASP A 274 -12.36 -9.67 -5.87
N GLY A 275 -13.29 -10.13 -5.02
CA GLY A 275 -14.49 -9.37 -4.68
C GLY A 275 -14.22 -8.07 -3.89
N ILE A 276 -13.17 -8.05 -3.07
CA ILE A 276 -12.76 -6.86 -2.30
C ILE A 276 -12.12 -5.83 -3.23
N TYR A 277 -11.34 -6.26 -4.22
CA TYR A 277 -10.85 -5.33 -5.26
C TYR A 277 -12.03 -4.63 -5.96
N GLN A 278 -13.12 -5.35 -6.26
CA GLN A 278 -14.31 -4.75 -6.89
C GLN A 278 -15.09 -3.82 -5.95
N GLU A 279 -15.01 -4.03 -4.64
CA GLU A 279 -15.57 -3.12 -3.64
C GLU A 279 -14.74 -1.84 -3.53
N GLU A 280 -13.42 -1.97 -3.54
CA GLU A 280 -12.47 -0.86 -3.49
C GLU A 280 -12.47 -0.03 -4.78
N ALA A 281 -12.60 -0.65 -5.94
CA ALA A 281 -12.63 0.07 -7.21
C ALA A 281 -13.96 0.81 -7.49
N ARG A 282 -14.77 1.09 -6.46
CA ARG A 282 -16.03 1.84 -6.58
C ARG A 282 -15.81 3.34 -6.57
N ASN A 283 -16.85 4.08 -6.96
CA ASN A 283 -16.90 5.55 -6.87
C ASN A 283 -15.76 6.27 -7.61
N GLY A 284 -15.14 5.62 -8.59
CA GLY A 284 -14.04 6.19 -9.38
C GLY A 284 -12.68 6.23 -8.67
N TRP A 285 -12.58 5.72 -7.43
CA TRP A 285 -11.27 5.47 -6.80
C TRP A 285 -10.60 4.27 -7.47
N PHE A 286 -9.27 4.29 -7.54
CA PHE A 286 -8.50 3.21 -8.15
C PHE A 286 -7.51 2.68 -7.13
N PRO A 287 -7.70 1.43 -6.68
CA PRO A 287 -6.99 0.91 -5.52
C PRO A 287 -5.61 0.35 -5.86
N GLU A 288 -5.06 0.63 -7.04
CA GLU A 288 -3.75 0.12 -7.44
C GLU A 288 -2.65 1.14 -7.15
N LEU A 289 -1.53 0.66 -6.60
CA LEU A 289 -0.33 1.45 -6.40
C LEU A 289 0.22 1.95 -7.73
N ALA A 290 0.55 3.24 -7.80
CA ALA A 290 1.43 3.77 -8.83
C ALA A 290 2.86 3.36 -8.47
N VAL A 291 3.55 2.61 -9.34
CA VAL A 291 4.84 1.99 -9.01
C VAL A 291 5.96 2.41 -9.95
N VAL A 292 7.19 2.41 -9.43
CA VAL A 292 8.45 2.47 -10.20
C VAL A 292 9.47 1.50 -9.61
N PRO A 293 10.43 0.98 -10.40
CA PRO A 293 11.51 0.17 -9.87
C PRO A 293 12.46 1.05 -9.05
N MET A 294 12.94 0.53 -7.92
CA MET A 294 13.75 1.30 -6.96
C MET A 294 15.11 1.73 -7.55
N ASP A 295 15.67 0.94 -8.46
CA ASP A 295 16.90 1.23 -9.19
C ASP A 295 16.66 1.97 -10.54
N GLY A 296 15.40 2.19 -10.92
CA GLY A 296 15.01 2.77 -12.20
C GLY A 296 14.99 1.79 -13.38
N GLU A 297 15.29 0.51 -13.17
CA GLU A 297 15.48 -0.48 -14.22
C GLU A 297 14.62 -1.75 -14.04
N ASP A 298 14.67 -2.40 -12.87
CA ASP A 298 14.09 -3.72 -12.65
C ASP A 298 13.31 -3.81 -11.33
N TYR A 299 12.03 -4.15 -11.41
CA TYR A 299 11.17 -4.33 -10.24
C TYR A 299 11.61 -5.49 -9.34
N ALA A 300 12.39 -6.46 -9.86
CA ALA A 300 12.96 -7.54 -9.05
C ALA A 300 13.95 -7.03 -7.98
N ASN A 301 14.56 -5.86 -8.19
CA ASN A 301 15.52 -5.26 -7.25
C ASN A 301 14.84 -4.39 -6.18
N GLY A 302 13.53 -4.17 -6.30
CA GLY A 302 12.74 -3.40 -5.36
C GLY A 302 11.72 -2.51 -6.06
N VAL A 303 10.66 -2.20 -5.34
CA VAL A 303 9.53 -1.41 -5.84
C VAL A 303 9.35 -0.19 -4.95
N ILE A 304 9.08 0.96 -5.57
CA ILE A 304 8.58 2.14 -4.87
C ILE A 304 7.14 2.35 -5.34
N GLY A 305 6.19 2.25 -4.42
CA GLY A 305 4.77 2.41 -4.64
C GLY A 305 4.23 3.69 -4.03
N TYR A 306 3.21 4.27 -4.67
CA TYR A 306 2.50 5.44 -4.19
C TYR A 306 0.99 5.26 -4.31
N ILE A 307 0.26 5.67 -3.28
CA ILE A 307 -1.21 5.79 -3.34
C ILE A 307 -1.71 6.98 -2.52
N THR A 308 -2.90 7.48 -2.88
CA THR A 308 -3.61 8.50 -2.10
C THR A 308 -4.91 7.92 -1.54
N VAL A 309 -5.08 8.03 -0.22
CA VAL A 309 -6.29 7.70 0.51
C VAL A 309 -7.07 8.98 0.78
N GLY A 310 -8.29 9.06 0.25
CA GLY A 310 -9.21 10.15 0.53
C GLY A 310 -10.10 9.79 1.71
N VAL A 311 -10.05 10.60 2.75
CA VAL A 311 -10.75 10.36 4.01
C VAL A 311 -11.80 11.45 4.23
N ASP A 312 -12.97 11.08 4.74
CA ASP A 312 -13.92 12.06 5.27
C ASP A 312 -13.55 12.37 6.72
N ALA A 313 -12.89 13.50 6.97
CA ALA A 313 -12.50 13.87 8.34
C ALA A 313 -13.72 14.04 9.29
N THR A 314 -14.93 14.20 8.75
CA THR A 314 -16.15 14.39 9.56
C THR A 314 -16.86 13.08 9.94
N SER A 315 -16.48 11.94 9.34
CA SER A 315 -17.11 10.64 9.60
C SER A 315 -16.74 10.03 10.96
N GLY A 316 -15.92 10.73 11.75
CA GLY A 316 -15.41 10.28 13.04
C GLY A 316 -15.95 10.96 14.29
N VAL A 317 -17.11 11.64 14.20
CA VAL A 317 -17.84 12.27 15.34
C VAL A 317 -19.09 11.49 15.70
#